data_AF-A0A258LNP6-F1
#
_entry.id   AF-A0A258LNP6-F1
#
_cell.length_a   1.000
_cell.length_b   1.000
_cell.length_c   1.000
_cell.angle_alpha   90.00
_cell.angle_beta   90.00
_cell.angle_gamma   90.00
#
_symmetry.space_group_name_H-M   'P 1'
#
loop_
_entity.id
_entity.type
_entity.pdbx_description
1 polymer ?
#
loop_
_entity_poly.entity_id
_entity_poly.type
_entity_poly.pdbx_seq_one_letter_code
_entity_poly.pdbx_strand_id
1 'polypeptide(L)'
;MNGFPDNSVPHLRGLDVWILDALRDTPHPTHFTVQEALDHIALLHPRRAILTNLHTDLDHDELAARLPEAVVPAYDMMRFEMPDET
;
A
#
# COMPACT_ATOMS: atom_id res chain seq x y z
N MET A 1 12.20 12.48 2.57
CA MET A 1 12.20 11.58 3.73
C MET A 1 10.92 10.77 3.61
N ASN A 2 11.06 9.46 3.42
CA ASN A 2 9.92 8.55 3.36
C ASN A 2 9.71 7.99 4.78
N GLY A 3 8.45 7.73 5.15
CA GLY A 3 8.11 7.23 6.48
C GLY A 3 6.99 8.03 7.14
N PHE A 4 6.60 7.56 8.31
CA PHE A 4 5.55 8.17 9.13
C PHE A 4 6.18 8.81 10.36
N PRO A 5 5.65 9.96 10.84
CA PRO A 5 5.97 10.44 12.18
C PRO A 5 5.70 9.34 13.22
N ASP A 6 6.55 9.25 14.26
CA ASP A 6 6.45 8.19 15.27
C ASP A 6 5.07 8.13 15.95
N ASN A 7 4.44 9.29 16.14
CA ASN A 7 3.10 9.39 16.73
C ASN A 7 1.98 8.93 15.79
N SER A 8 2.23 8.78 14.49
CA SER A 8 1.25 8.26 13.53
C SER A 8 1.20 6.73 13.52
N VAL A 9 2.32 6.05 13.76
CA VAL A 9 2.46 4.60 13.67
C VAL A 9 1.42 3.82 14.50
N PRO A 10 1.08 4.20 15.74
CA PRO A 10 0.06 3.50 16.52
C PRO A 10 -1.33 3.47 15.88
N HIS A 11 -1.66 4.48 15.07
CA HIS A 11 -2.95 4.60 14.39
C HIS A 11 -3.05 3.78 13.10
N LEU A 12 -1.94 3.21 12.63
CA LEU A 12 -1.86 2.49 11.35
C LEU A 12 -1.86 0.96 11.53
N ARG A 13 -1.89 0.46 12.77
CA ARG A 13 -1.85 -0.98 13.05
C ARG A 13 -3.24 -1.61 12.92
N GLY A 14 -3.29 -2.77 12.27
CA GLY A 14 -4.49 -3.60 12.24
C GLY A 14 -5.69 -2.99 11.50
N LEU A 15 -5.44 -2.08 10.55
CA LEU A 15 -6.49 -1.46 9.75
C LEU A 15 -7.25 -2.50 8.92
N ASP A 16 -8.57 -2.34 8.76
CA ASP A 16 -9.32 -3.22 7.86
C ASP A 16 -8.89 -3.04 6.39
N VAL A 17 -8.70 -1.79 5.97
CA VAL A 17 -8.17 -1.46 4.65
C VAL A 17 -7.16 -0.32 4.78
N TRP A 18 -5.99 -0.49 4.15
CA TRP A 18 -4.98 0.56 4.07
C TRP A 18 -4.65 0.90 2.61
N ILE A 19 -4.98 2.13 2.19
CA ILE A 19 -4.55 2.68 0.90
C ILE A 19 -3.19 3.38 1.10
N LEU A 20 -2.15 2.92 0.42
CA LEU A 20 -0.76 3.33 0.67
C LEU A 20 -0.03 3.70 -0.63
N ASP A 21 0.80 4.74 -0.57
CA ASP A 21 1.71 5.17 -1.63
C ASP A 21 2.75 4.08 -1.97
N ALA A 22 2.95 3.81 -3.26
CA ALA A 22 4.02 2.96 -3.77
C ALA A 22 4.37 3.39 -5.21
N LEU A 23 5.33 4.30 -5.36
CA LEU A 23 5.57 4.97 -6.64
C LEU A 23 6.12 4.03 -7.72
N ARG A 24 7.19 3.30 -7.40
CA ARG A 24 7.96 2.49 -8.37
C ARG A 24 8.93 1.55 -7.65
N ASP A 25 9.66 0.71 -8.38
CA ASP A 25 10.66 -0.18 -7.76
C ASP A 25 11.97 0.53 -7.38
N THR A 26 12.31 1.63 -8.07
CA THR A 26 13.55 2.38 -7.81
C THR A 26 13.36 3.45 -6.73
N PRO A 27 14.34 3.66 -5.84
CA PRO A 27 14.25 4.65 -4.76
C PRO A 27 13.81 6.03 -5.23
N HIS A 28 12.99 6.70 -4.40
CA HIS A 28 12.53 8.06 -4.63
C HIS A 28 12.59 8.88 -3.33
N PRO A 29 13.02 10.15 -3.36
CA PRO A 29 13.25 10.96 -2.15
C PRO A 29 11.99 11.29 -1.33
N THR A 30 10.81 11.18 -1.94
CA THR A 30 9.52 11.62 -1.36
C THR A 30 8.40 10.60 -1.43
N HIS A 31 8.64 9.42 -2.01
CA HIS A 31 7.64 8.39 -2.20
C HIS A 31 8.25 7.02 -1.89
N PHE A 32 7.43 6.13 -1.36
CA PHE A 32 7.86 4.76 -1.12
C PHE A 32 8.09 4.04 -2.44
N THR A 33 9.08 3.15 -2.43
CA THR A 33 9.13 2.07 -3.40
C THR A 33 8.04 1.03 -3.11
N VAL A 34 7.77 0.15 -4.07
CA VAL A 34 6.87 -1.00 -3.84
C VAL A 34 7.35 -1.83 -2.66
N GLN A 35 8.66 -2.10 -2.55
CA GLN A 35 9.19 -2.89 -1.45
C GLN A 35 9.06 -2.18 -0.09
N GLU A 36 9.38 -0.88 -0.01
CA GLU A 36 9.21 -0.12 1.24
C GLU A 36 7.74 -0.09 1.71
N ALA A 37 6.80 0.05 0.78
CA ALA A 37 5.37 -0.04 1.09
C ALA A 37 4.99 -1.42 1.62
N LEU A 38 5.47 -2.50 0.98
CA LEU A 38 5.26 -3.87 1.43
C LEU A 38 5.86 -4.13 2.81
N ASP A 39 7.03 -3.57 3.13
CA ASP A 39 7.67 -3.70 4.44
C ASP A 39 6.82 -3.04 5.53
N HIS A 40 6.23 -1.88 5.25
CA HIS A 40 5.29 -1.22 6.16
C HIS A 40 3.99 -2.01 6.34
N ILE A 41 3.43 -2.56 5.25
CA ILE A 41 2.24 -3.42 5.30
C ILE A 41 2.53 -4.66 6.16
N ALA A 42 3.68 -5.31 5.97
CA ALA A 42 4.08 -6.46 6.76
C ALA A 42 4.27 -6.11 8.25
N LEU A 43 4.79 -4.93 8.57
CA LEU A 43 4.99 -4.49 9.96
C LEU A 43 3.68 -4.13 10.67
N LEU A 44 2.74 -3.51 9.96
CA LEU A 44 1.54 -2.91 10.56
C LEU A 44 0.28 -3.78 10.40
N HIS A 45 0.38 -4.86 9.60
CA HIS A 45 -0.61 -5.91 9.47
C HIS A 45 -2.04 -5.41 9.23
N PRO A 46 -2.30 -4.60 8.18
CA PRO A 46 -3.69 -4.36 7.77
C PRO A 46 -4.31 -5.66 7.26
N ARG A 47 -5.64 -5.79 7.31
CA ARG A 47 -6.34 -6.95 6.72
C ARG A 47 -6.29 -6.94 5.20
N ARG A 48 -6.28 -5.75 4.59
CA ARG A 48 -6.13 -5.53 3.15
C ARG A 48 -5.30 -4.27 2.91
N ALA A 49 -4.41 -4.30 1.93
CA ALA A 49 -3.72 -3.11 1.45
C ALA A 49 -4.00 -2.85 -0.04
N ILE A 50 -4.08 -1.57 -0.41
CA ILE A 50 -4.30 -1.10 -1.77
C ILE A 50 -3.19 -0.11 -2.10
N LEU A 51 -2.32 -0.47 -3.04
CA LEU A 51 -1.20 0.39 -3.45
C LEU A 51 -1.68 1.45 -4.45
N THR A 52 -1.34 2.72 -4.24
CA THR A 52 -1.71 3.84 -5.11
C THR A 52 -0.50 4.72 -5.45
N ASN A 53 -0.72 5.76 -6.27
CA ASN A 53 0.31 6.64 -6.81
C ASN A 53 1.36 5.86 -7.64
N LEU A 54 0.91 4.87 -8.40
CA LEU A 54 1.76 4.00 -9.20
C LEU A 54 2.27 4.74 -10.43
N HIS A 55 3.59 4.77 -10.61
CA HIS A 55 4.24 5.39 -11.76
C HIS A 55 4.13 4.49 -13.00
N THR A 56 4.29 5.08 -14.19
CA THR A 56 4.07 4.40 -15.49
C THR A 56 5.04 3.25 -15.80
N ASP A 57 6.11 3.10 -15.03
CA ASP A 57 7.07 1.99 -15.14
C ASP A 57 6.61 0.74 -14.38
N LEU A 58 5.50 0.81 -13.65
CA LEU A 58 4.83 -0.34 -13.06
C LEU A 58 3.65 -0.76 -13.95
N ASP A 59 3.80 -1.87 -14.69
CA ASP A 59 2.64 -2.51 -15.32
C ASP A 59 1.70 -3.07 -14.25
N HIS A 60 0.40 -2.82 -14.41
CA HIS A 60 -0.61 -3.17 -13.43
C HIS A 60 -0.73 -4.68 -13.22
N ASP A 61 -0.75 -5.46 -14.30
CA ASP A 61 -0.99 -6.91 -14.23
C ASP A 61 0.26 -7.64 -13.76
N GLU A 62 1.45 -7.20 -14.20
CA GLU A 62 2.72 -7.70 -13.68
C GLU A 62 2.88 -7.40 -12.19
N LEU A 63 2.51 -6.19 -11.76
CA LEU A 63 2.52 -5.82 -10.34
C LEU A 63 1.53 -6.68 -9.54
N ALA A 64 0.28 -6.79 -10.00
CA ALA A 64 -0.73 -7.60 -9.33
C ALA A 64 -0.30 -9.07 -9.17
N ALA A 65 0.38 -9.64 -10.17
CA ALA A 65 0.84 -11.04 -10.13
C ALA A 65 1.95 -11.32 -9.11
N ARG A 66 2.74 -10.30 -8.73
CA ARG A 66 3.86 -10.46 -7.77
C ARG A 66 3.55 -9.96 -6.36
N LEU A 67 2.43 -9.28 -6.15
CA LEU A 67 2.03 -8.78 -4.83
C LEU A 67 1.52 -9.93 -3.94
N PRO A 68 1.69 -9.84 -2.60
CA PRO A 68 1.09 -10.79 -1.67
C PRO A 68 -0.44 -10.79 -1.77
N GLU A 69 -1.09 -11.91 -1.39
CA GLU A 69 -2.55 -12.11 -1.52
C GLU A 69 -3.41 -10.97 -0.93
N ALA A 70 -2.98 -10.37 0.19
CA ALA A 70 -3.71 -9.29 0.86
C ALA A 70 -3.45 -7.88 0.28
N VAL A 71 -2.64 -7.76 -0.78
CA VAL A 71 -2.21 -6.49 -1.37
C VAL A 71 -2.59 -6.44 -2.84
N VAL A 72 -3.23 -5.35 -3.27
CA VAL A 72 -3.60 -5.15 -4.67
C VAL A 72 -3.16 -3.78 -5.17
N PRO A 73 -2.81 -3.62 -6.45
CA PRO A 73 -2.65 -2.30 -7.04
C PRO A 73 -4.03 -1.66 -7.23
N ALA A 74 -4.13 -0.37 -6.93
CA ALA A 74 -5.31 0.42 -7.24
C ALA A 74 -5.42 0.61 -8.75
N TYR A 75 -6.66 0.83 -9.18
CA TYR A 75 -6.98 1.32 -10.52
C TYR A 75 -8.00 2.46 -10.42
N ASP A 76 -8.10 3.25 -11.47
CA ASP A 76 -9.02 4.39 -11.51
C ASP A 76 -10.46 3.93 -11.26
N MET A 77 -11.16 4.66 -10.40
CA MET A 77 -12.54 4.36 -10.02
C MET A 77 -12.74 3.04 -9.26
N MET A 78 -11.67 2.45 -8.72
CA MET A 78 -11.77 1.28 -7.84
C MET A 78 -12.76 1.52 -6.70
N ARG A 79 -13.64 0.54 -6.48
CA ARG A 79 -14.61 0.52 -5.38
C ARG A 79 -14.39 -0.73 -4.55
N PHE A 80 -14.54 -0.59 -3.23
CA PHE A 80 -14.55 -1.69 -2.29
C PHE A 80 -15.52 -1.37 -1.15
N GLU A 81 -16.00 -2.42 -0.51
CA GLU A 81 -16.86 -2.32 0.66
C GLU A 81 -15.99 -2.45 1.92
N MET A 82 -16.34 -1.66 2.93
CA MET A 82 -15.79 -1.83 4.27
C MET A 82 -16.48 -3.03 4.94
N PRO A 83 -15.80 -3.77 5.82
CA PRO A 83 -16.48 -4.73 6.68
C PRO A 83 -17.56 -4.02 7.50
N ASP A 84 -18.67 -4.70 7.76
CA ASP A 84 -19.71 -4.19 8.65
C ASP A 84 -19.13 -3.88 10.05
N GLU A 85 -19.54 -2.77 10.63
CA GLU A 85 -19.22 -2.46 12.03
C GLU A 85 -19.80 -3.57 12.93
N THR A 86 -18.94 -4.24 13.70
CA THR A 86 -19.35 -5.29 14.64
C THR A 86 -19.75 -4.69 15.99
#